data_AF-A0A355SFQ4-F1
#
_entry.id   AF-A0A355SFQ4-F1
#
_cell.length_a   1.000
_cell.length_b   1.000
_cell.length_c   1.000
_cell.angle_alpha   90.00
_cell.angle_beta   90.00
_cell.angle_gamma   90.00
#
_symmetry.space_group_name_H-M   'P 1'
#
loop_
_entity.id
_entity.type
_entity.pdbx_description
1 polymer ?
#
loop_
_entity_poly.entity_id
_entity_poly.type
_entity_poly.pdbx_seq_one_letter_code
_entity_poly.pdbx_strand_id
1 'polypeptide(L)'
;TINENADPNVVYDILSALNKAFPENNGYRHIEGNSHAHIKASLMGSSCTVLIENGRLKLGTWQGIYFCEFDGPRIRNIYIKIIKGL
;
A
#
# COMPACT_ATOMS: atom_id res chain seq x y z
N THR A 1 -2.73 0.04 -1.43
CA THR A 1 -3.43 -1.27 -1.48
C THR A 1 -4.80 -1.18 -0.82
N ILE A 2 -5.63 -2.22 -0.91
CA ILE A 2 -6.90 -2.33 -0.17
C ILE A 2 -6.81 -3.58 0.70
N ASN A 3 -7.03 -3.43 2.01
CA ASN A 3 -6.94 -4.53 2.97
C ASN A 3 -7.81 -4.27 4.21
N GLU A 4 -7.69 -5.08 5.25
CA GLU A 4 -8.48 -4.98 6.48
C GLU A 4 -8.28 -3.63 7.20
N ASN A 5 -9.37 -3.02 7.66
CA ASN A 5 -9.39 -1.77 8.43
C ASN A 5 -9.89 -1.91 9.88
N ALA A 6 -10.10 -3.13 10.34
CA ALA A 6 -10.72 -3.43 11.65
C ALA A 6 -9.68 -3.76 12.72
N ASP A 7 -8.77 -4.70 12.44
CA ASP A 7 -7.70 -5.07 13.37
C ASP A 7 -6.33 -4.50 12.92
N PRO A 8 -5.70 -3.62 13.73
CA PRO A 8 -4.35 -3.10 13.42
C PRO A 8 -3.27 -4.19 13.38
N ASN A 9 -3.49 -5.36 13.98
CA ASN A 9 -2.55 -6.48 13.89
C ASN A 9 -2.35 -6.96 12.44
N VAL A 10 -3.37 -6.84 11.59
CA VAL A 10 -3.24 -7.20 10.17
C VAL A 10 -2.24 -6.29 9.46
N VAL A 11 -2.26 -4.98 9.76
CA VAL A 11 -1.26 -4.04 9.23
C VAL A 11 0.13 -4.40 9.74
N TYR A 12 0.26 -4.71 11.03
CA TYR A 12 1.53 -5.11 11.63
C TYR A 12 2.09 -6.38 10.98
N ASP A 13 1.27 -7.41 10.81
CA ASP A 13 1.67 -8.69 10.26
C ASP A 13 2.06 -8.59 8.79
N ILE A 14 1.34 -7.80 7.99
CA ILE A 14 1.72 -7.53 6.59
C ILE A 14 3.08 -6.83 6.54
N LEU A 15 3.30 -5.78 7.32
CA LEU A 15 4.58 -5.06 7.34
C LEU A 15 5.72 -5.97 7.83
N SER A 16 5.48 -6.76 8.88
CA SER A 16 6.43 -7.72 9.43
C SER A 16 6.80 -8.80 8.41
N ALA A 17 5.81 -9.38 7.73
CA ALA A 17 6.03 -10.38 6.68
C ALA A 17 6.80 -9.80 5.49
N LEU A 18 6.43 -8.61 5.03
CA LEU A 18 7.14 -7.93 3.94
C LEU A 18 8.60 -7.60 4.31
N ASN A 19 8.86 -7.16 5.55
CA ASN A 19 10.21 -6.88 6.02
C ASN A 19 11.06 -8.16 6.19
N LYS A 20 10.44 -9.29 6.56
CA LYS A 20 11.12 -10.59 6.61
C LYS A 20 11.44 -11.11 5.20
N ALA A 21 10.50 -10.99 4.27
CA ALA A 21 10.68 -11.47 2.89
C ALA A 21 11.66 -10.58 2.10
N PHE A 22 11.61 -9.27 2.32
CA PHE A 22 12.43 -8.28 1.63
C PHE A 22 13.11 -7.37 2.67
N PRO A 23 14.13 -7.88 3.38
CA PRO A 23 14.85 -7.10 4.39
C PRO A 23 15.62 -5.97 3.71
N GLU A 24 15.95 -4.92 4.47
CA GLU A 24 16.71 -3.76 3.96
C GLU A 24 18.07 -4.16 3.40
N ASN A 25 18.76 -5.05 4.11
CA ASN A 25 20.07 -5.57 3.77
C ASN A 25 19.96 -7.00 3.23
N ASN A 26 19.91 -7.14 1.91
CA ASN A 26 19.82 -8.45 1.24
C ASN A 26 20.77 -8.58 0.03
N GLY A 27 21.89 -7.87 0.05
CA GLY A 27 22.83 -7.86 -1.09
C GLY A 27 22.28 -7.18 -2.35
N TYR A 28 21.34 -6.25 -2.20
CA TYR A 28 20.87 -5.45 -3.34
C TYR A 28 21.99 -4.60 -3.91
N ARG A 29 22.02 -4.50 -5.25
CA ARG A 29 23.02 -3.70 -5.97
C ARG A 29 22.77 -2.19 -5.91
N HIS A 30 21.54 -1.78 -5.61
CA HIS A 30 21.17 -0.37 -5.54
C HIS A 30 21.83 0.31 -4.35
N ILE A 31 22.63 1.33 -4.62
CA ILE A 31 23.50 1.95 -3.63
C ILE A 31 22.77 2.88 -2.65
N GLU A 32 21.56 3.34 -2.98
CA GLU A 32 20.79 4.23 -2.10
C GLU A 32 20.15 3.48 -0.92
N GLY A 33 20.19 2.14 -0.91
CA GLY A 33 19.75 1.33 0.23
C GLY A 33 18.23 1.07 0.32
N ASN A 34 17.41 1.61 -0.58
CA ASN A 34 15.95 1.48 -0.54
C ASN A 34 15.37 0.47 -1.55
N SER A 35 16.18 -0.46 -2.09
CA SER A 35 15.70 -1.52 -2.99
C SER A 35 14.55 -2.34 -2.40
N HIS A 36 14.62 -2.64 -1.11
CA HIS A 36 13.55 -3.32 -0.38
C HIS A 36 12.21 -2.55 -0.48
N ALA A 37 12.24 -1.22 -0.45
CA ALA A 37 11.06 -0.37 -0.58
C ALA A 37 10.49 -0.40 -2.01
N HIS A 38 11.34 -0.40 -3.04
CA HIS A 38 10.92 -0.54 -4.43
C HIS A 38 10.21 -1.87 -4.71
N ILE A 39 10.70 -2.96 -4.13
CA ILE A 39 10.07 -4.29 -4.26
C ILE A 39 8.70 -4.27 -3.57
N LYS A 40 8.63 -3.82 -2.32
CA LYS A 40 7.37 -3.71 -1.55
C LYS A 40 6.35 -2.81 -2.25
N ALA A 41 6.79 -1.68 -2.82
CA ALA A 41 5.93 -0.77 -3.59
C ALA A 41 5.36 -1.44 -4.84
N SER A 42 6.18 -2.20 -5.57
CA SER A 42 5.74 -2.95 -6.77
C SER A 42 4.73 -4.04 -6.41
N LEU A 43 4.92 -4.73 -5.27
CA LEU A 43 3.99 -5.76 -4.79
C LEU A 43 2.63 -5.18 -4.35
N MET A 44 2.62 -4.01 -3.71
CA MET A 44 1.37 -3.37 -3.28
C MET A 44 0.61 -2.66 -4.40
N GLY A 45 1.30 -2.37 -5.51
CA GLY A 45 0.77 -1.63 -6.64
C GLY A 45 0.81 -0.11 -6.46
N SER A 46 0.97 0.60 -7.58
CA SER A 46 1.02 2.07 -7.62
C SER A 46 -0.35 2.75 -7.58
N SER A 47 -1.43 2.00 -7.73
CA SER A 47 -2.80 2.51 -7.72
C SER A 47 -3.81 1.42 -7.31
N CYS A 48 -5.02 1.84 -6.97
CA CYS A 48 -6.17 0.96 -6.84
C CYS A 48 -7.42 1.64 -7.40
N THR A 49 -8.41 0.85 -7.81
CA THR A 49 -9.70 1.34 -8.30
C THR A 49 -10.80 0.83 -7.37
N VAL A 50 -11.72 1.71 -7.00
CA VAL A 50 -12.87 1.39 -6.14
C VAL A 50 -14.12 1.92 -6.82
N LEU A 51 -15.17 1.09 -6.88
CA LEU A 51 -16.45 1.50 -7.41
C LEU A 51 -17.13 2.51 -6.48
N ILE A 52 -17.91 3.42 -7.05
CA ILE A 52 -18.74 4.37 -6.30
C ILE A 52 -20.20 4.03 -6.60
N GLU A 53 -20.99 3.78 -5.56
CA GLU A 53 -22.40 3.45 -5.65
C GLU A 53 -23.17 4.32 -4.66
N ASN A 54 -24.21 5.01 -5.14
CA ASN A 54 -25.04 5.92 -4.31
C ASN A 54 -24.22 6.94 -3.50
N GLY A 55 -23.16 7.48 -4.11
CA GLY A 55 -22.27 8.47 -3.49
C GLY A 55 -21.31 7.91 -2.44
N ARG A 56 -21.18 6.59 -2.30
CA ARG A 56 -20.28 5.93 -1.36
C ARG A 56 -19.30 5.00 -2.07
N LEU A 57 -18.09 4.86 -1.52
CA LEU A 57 -17.13 3.84 -1.95
C LEU A 57 -17.73 2.47 -1.66
N LYS A 58 -17.81 1.62 -2.69
CA LYS A 58 -18.30 0.25 -2.60
C LYS A 58 -17.17 -0.68 -2.16
N LEU A 59 -16.90 -0.65 -0.85
CA LEU A 59 -15.95 -1.50 -0.15
C LEU A 59 -16.70 -2.53 0.70
N GLY A 60 -16.08 -3.68 0.94
CA GLY A 60 -16.58 -4.62 1.95
C GLY A 60 -16.51 -4.04 3.36
N THR A 61 -17.25 -4.63 4.30
CA THR A 61 -17.38 -4.15 5.69
C THR A 61 -16.03 -3.84 6.35
N TRP A 62 -15.02 -4.67 6.08
CA TRP A 62 -13.70 -4.57 6.68
C TRP A 62 -12.63 -4.02 5.73
N GLN A 63 -12.98 -3.51 4.55
CA GLN A 63 -11.99 -3.03 3.59
C GLN A 63 -11.69 -1.54 3.77
N GLY A 64 -10.41 -1.20 3.89
CA GLY A 64 -9.88 0.15 3.85
C GLY A 64 -8.87 0.34 2.72
N ILE A 65 -8.76 1.58 2.25
CA ILE A 65 -7.74 2.00 1.27
C ILE A 65 -6.51 2.46 2.05
N TYR A 66 -5.36 1.85 1.78
CA TYR A 66 -4.09 2.14 2.43
C TYR A 66 -3.08 2.73 1.46
N PHE A 67 -2.47 3.84 1.87
CA PHE A 67 -1.17 4.25 1.38
C PHE A 67 -0.09 3.50 2.17
N CYS A 68 0.80 2.80 1.47
CA CYS A 68 1.86 2.01 2.10
C CYS A 68 3.20 2.74 1.95
N GLU A 69 3.70 3.33 3.04
CA GLU A 69 5.05 3.91 3.09
C GLU A 69 6.06 2.81 3.40
N PHE A 70 7.16 2.78 2.63
CA PHE A 70 8.21 1.78 2.77
C PHE A 70 9.62 2.39 2.88
N ASP A 71 9.76 3.71 2.72
CA ASP A 71 11.02 4.46 2.75
C ASP A 71 10.77 5.85 3.39
N GLY A 72 10.16 5.85 4.57
CA GLY A 72 9.82 7.07 5.33
C GLY A 72 10.89 7.47 6.37
N PRO A 73 10.69 8.59 7.09
CA PRO A 73 9.56 9.50 7.02
C PRO A 73 9.71 10.51 5.86
N ARG A 74 8.65 10.70 5.06
CA ARG A 74 8.62 11.65 3.94
C ARG A 74 7.22 12.25 3.78
N ILE A 75 7.14 13.45 3.19
CA ILE A 75 5.87 14.00 2.71
C ILE A 75 5.55 13.35 1.37
N ARG A 76 4.34 12.80 1.24
CA ARG A 76 3.90 12.06 0.05
C ARG A 76 2.65 12.69 -0.54
N ASN A 77 2.49 12.55 -1.85
CA ASN A 77 1.29 12.97 -2.58
C ASN A 77 0.47 11.74 -2.97
N ILE A 78 -0.85 11.85 -2.87
CA ILE A 78 -1.81 10.85 -3.35
C ILE A 78 -2.73 11.54 -4.34
N TYR A 79 -2.88 10.96 -5.53
CA TYR A 79 -3.75 11.49 -6.57
C TYR A 79 -5.04 10.68 -6.62
N ILE A 80 -6.19 11.37 -6.60
CA ILE A 80 -7.51 10.76 -6.68
C ILE A 80 -8.20 11.32 -7.91
N LYS A 81 -8.68 10.43 -8.78
CA LYS A 81 -9.48 10.79 -9.95
C LYS A 81 -10.82 10.08 -9.88
N ILE A 82 -11.90 10.85 -9.93
CA ILE A 82 -13.26 10.33 -10.03
C ILE A 82 -13.63 10.30 -11.51
N ILE A 83 -14.05 9.14 -11.99
CA ILE A 83 -14.50 8.94 -13.37
C ILE A 83 -15.99 8.61 -13.32
N LYS A 84 -16.81 9.39 -14.03
CA LYS A 84 -18.25 9.13 -14.12
C LYS A 84 -18.43 7.81 -14.88
N GLY A 85 -19.19 6.87 -14.30
CA GLY A 85 -19.67 5.69 -15.02
C GLY A 85 -20.59 6.08 -16.18
N LEU A 86 -20.78 5.14 -17.12
CA LEU A 86 -21.74 5.30 -18.21
C LEU A 86 -23.17 5.45 -17.69
#